data_AF-A0A2W4L292-F1
#
_entry.id   AF-A0A2W4L292-F1
#
_cell.length_a   1.000
_cell.length_b   1.000
_cell.length_c   1.000
_cell.angle_alpha   90.00
_cell.angle_beta   90.00
_cell.angle_gamma   90.00
#
_symmetry.space_group_name_H-M   'P 1'
#
loop_
_entity.id
_entity.type
_entity.pdbx_description
1 polymer ?
#
loop_
_entity_poly.entity_id
_entity_poly.type
_entity_poly.pdbx_seq_one_letter_code
_entity_poly.pdbx_strand_id
1 'polypeptide(L)'
;MTEATRTPARPQYPAVITGVTGALLGTLLGLSVVSLTPIPGLADPGPVVLVAIPLVRTLLNVAAVTTIGVCLLPILLGYDRPDLTEPVLRPARSTAVAAALVWSVSALVALLLQTAEYRGSAGALGMDEVAGYVSEVGAGKALLIVAGLAFAHCVLDVLAVRRGERIPAEAPLGPA
;
A
#
# COMPACT_ATOMS: atom_id res chain seq x y z
N MET A 1 9.33 -13.55 45.79
CA MET A 1 9.45 -13.31 44.33
C MET A 1 8.09 -12.83 43.87
N THR A 2 7.96 -11.54 43.56
CA THR A 2 6.69 -10.91 43.18
C THR A 2 6.56 -10.99 41.67
N GLU A 3 5.63 -11.83 41.21
CA GLU A 3 5.28 -12.00 39.81
C GLU A 3 4.60 -10.71 39.33
N ALA A 4 5.33 -9.89 38.59
CA ALA A 4 4.78 -8.66 38.02
C ALA A 4 3.83 -9.03 36.88
N THR A 5 2.52 -8.92 37.12
CA THR A 5 1.47 -9.08 36.13
C THR A 5 1.72 -8.12 34.95
N ARG A 6 2.30 -8.63 33.87
CA ARG A 6 2.59 -7.84 32.66
C ARG A 6 1.28 -7.64 31.90
N THR A 7 0.70 -6.45 32.04
CA THR A 7 -0.50 -6.04 31.28
C THR A 7 -0.22 -6.14 29.78
N PRO A 8 -1.07 -6.80 28.97
CA PRO A 8 -0.87 -6.85 27.52
C PRO A 8 -0.86 -5.44 26.94
N ALA A 9 0.12 -5.13 26.09
CA ALA A 9 0.19 -3.86 25.40
C ALA A 9 -1.09 -3.63 24.58
N ARG A 10 -1.77 -2.50 24.81
CA ARG A 10 -2.99 -2.16 24.08
C ARG A 10 -2.67 -2.00 22.59
N PRO A 11 -3.52 -2.51 21.69
CA PRO A 11 -3.35 -2.30 20.25
C PRO A 11 -3.29 -0.81 19.93
N GLN A 12 -2.30 -0.41 19.13
CA GLN A 12 -2.02 0.98 18.74
C GLN A 12 -2.98 1.52 17.66
N TYR A 13 -4.27 1.16 17.76
CA TYR A 13 -5.34 1.75 16.97
C TYR A 13 -5.31 3.28 16.89
N PRO A 14 -4.96 4.05 17.94
CA PRO A 14 -4.88 5.50 17.82
C PRO A 14 -3.90 5.97 16.73
N ALA A 15 -2.73 5.35 16.59
CA ALA A 15 -1.75 5.76 15.57
C ALA A 15 -2.25 5.49 14.14
N VAL A 16 -2.87 4.32 13.92
CA VAL A 16 -3.47 3.95 12.64
C VAL A 16 -4.63 4.89 12.30
N ILE A 17 -5.51 5.16 13.27
CA ILE A 17 -6.66 6.05 13.10
C ILE A 17 -6.18 7.47 12.80
N THR A 18 -5.21 8.01 13.53
CA THR A 18 -4.65 9.34 13.27
C THR A 18 -4.00 9.41 11.89
N GLY A 19 -3.25 8.38 11.47
CA GLY A 19 -2.63 8.32 10.14
C GLY A 19 -3.67 8.30 9.01
N VAL A 20 -4.67 7.42 9.11
CA VAL A 20 -5.74 7.30 8.10
C VAL A 20 -6.58 8.58 8.05
N THR A 21 -6.96 9.11 9.22
CA THR A 21 -7.76 10.34 9.32
C THR A 21 -6.99 11.54 8.78
N GLY A 22 -5.69 11.64 9.09
CA GLY A 22 -4.80 12.68 8.55
C GLY A 22 -4.66 12.60 7.02
N ALA A 23 -4.51 11.39 6.47
CA ALA A 23 -4.47 11.20 5.02
C ALA A 23 -5.79 11.61 4.35
N LEU A 24 -6.94 11.21 4.92
CA LEU A 24 -8.27 11.60 4.41
C LEU A 24 -8.49 13.11 4.49
N LEU A 25 -8.20 13.73 5.63
CA LEU A 25 -8.31 15.17 5.82
C LEU A 25 -7.38 15.94 4.87
N GLY A 26 -6.13 15.51 4.72
CA GLY A 26 -5.19 16.10 3.77
C GLY A 26 -5.69 16.01 2.33
N THR A 27 -6.30 14.89 1.95
CA THR A 27 -6.93 14.72 0.63
C THR A 27 -8.09 15.69 0.44
N LEU A 28 -8.98 15.77 1.42
CA LEU A 28 -10.19 16.59 1.35
C LEU A 28 -9.86 18.09 1.36
N LEU A 29 -8.88 18.48 2.18
CA LEU A 29 -8.33 19.85 2.20
C LEU A 29 -7.67 20.18 0.86
N GLY A 30 -6.86 19.28 0.30
CA GLY A 30 -6.28 19.46 -1.03
C GLY A 30 -7.34 19.65 -2.11
N LEU A 31 -8.40 18.85 -2.08
CA LEU A 31 -9.53 18.96 -3.01
C LEU A 31 -10.27 20.29 -2.87
N SER A 32 -10.35 20.86 -1.66
CA SER A 32 -11.00 22.16 -1.43
C SER A 32 -10.20 23.35 -1.97
N VAL A 33 -8.89 23.19 -2.17
CA VAL A 33 -7.99 24.25 -2.67
C VAL A 33 -7.81 24.17 -4.19
N VAL A 34 -7.98 22.99 -4.79
CA VAL A 34 -7.87 22.80 -6.24
C VAL A 34 -9.08 23.39 -6.95
N SER A 35 -8.85 24.44 -7.76
CA SER A 35 -9.84 24.92 -8.71
C SER A 35 -9.87 24.00 -9.94
N LEU A 36 -11.01 23.35 -10.17
CA LEU A 36 -11.27 22.49 -11.34
C LEU A 36 -11.56 23.33 -12.59
N THR A 37 -10.72 24.33 -12.88
CA THR A 37 -10.87 25.14 -14.10
C THR A 37 -10.44 24.32 -15.31
N PRO A 38 -11.31 24.13 -16.32
CA PRO A 38 -10.97 23.42 -17.54
C PRO A 38 -9.77 24.11 -18.21
N ILE A 39 -8.74 23.33 -18.53
CA ILE A 39 -7.58 23.85 -19.28
C ILE A 39 -8.02 24.02 -20.74
N PRO A 40 -7.94 25.24 -21.30
CA PRO A 40 -8.35 25.47 -22.69
C PRO A 40 -7.58 24.57 -23.66
N GLY A 41 -8.30 23.77 -24.46
CA GLY A 41 -7.71 22.86 -25.45
C GLY A 41 -7.58 21.40 -25.01
N LEU A 42 -7.91 21.05 -23.76
CA LEU A 42 -8.04 19.67 -23.30
C LEU A 42 -9.52 19.29 -23.19
N ALA A 43 -9.85 18.05 -23.54
CA ALA A 43 -11.20 17.52 -23.34
C ALA A 43 -11.48 17.44 -21.82
N ASP A 44 -12.63 17.98 -21.40
CA ASP A 44 -12.96 18.17 -19.98
C ASP A 44 -13.09 16.79 -19.30
N PRO A 45 -12.14 16.41 -18.42
CA PRO A 45 -12.25 15.17 -17.69
C PRO A 45 -13.45 15.29 -16.75
N GLY A 46 -14.41 14.37 -16.89
CA GLY A 46 -15.63 14.42 -16.08
C GLY A 46 -15.32 14.52 -14.58
N PRO A 47 -16.14 15.20 -13.76
CA PRO A 47 -15.84 15.55 -12.38
C PRO A 47 -15.51 14.34 -11.49
N VAL A 48 -16.01 13.16 -11.86
CA VAL A 48 -15.70 11.89 -11.20
C VAL A 48 -14.20 11.55 -11.29
N VAL A 49 -13.57 11.74 -12.44
CA VAL A 49 -12.14 11.41 -12.65
C VAL A 49 -11.27 12.33 -11.81
N LEU A 50 -11.58 13.62 -11.80
CA LEU A 50 -10.83 14.64 -11.05
C LEU A 50 -10.87 14.42 -9.53
N VAL A 51 -12.00 13.94 -8.98
CA VAL A 51 -12.11 13.61 -7.55
C VAL A 51 -11.51 12.24 -7.23
N ALA A 52 -11.64 11.28 -8.15
CA ALA A 52 -11.16 9.93 -7.92
C ALA A 52 -9.61 9.85 -7.93
N ILE A 53 -8.92 10.67 -8.73
CA ILE A 53 -7.45 10.70 -8.79
C ILE A 53 -6.81 10.95 -7.42
N PRO A 54 -7.14 12.03 -6.68
CA PRO A 54 -6.53 12.29 -5.37
C PRO A 54 -6.91 11.23 -4.33
N LEU A 55 -8.14 10.69 -4.36
CA LEU A 55 -8.57 9.61 -3.47
C LEU A 55 -7.78 8.32 -3.70
N VAL A 56 -7.62 7.91 -4.96
CA VAL A 56 -6.86 6.69 -5.31
C VAL A 56 -5.38 6.89 -4.98
N ARG A 57 -4.85 8.10 -5.19
CA ARG A 57 -3.47 8.43 -4.82
C ARG A 57 -3.24 8.29 -3.31
N THR A 58 -4.17 8.74 -2.48
CA THR A 58 -4.00 8.63 -1.04
C THR A 58 -4.15 7.20 -0.56
N LEU A 59 -5.06 6.42 -1.14
CA LEU A 59 -5.13 4.99 -0.89
C LEU A 59 -3.82 4.27 -1.27
N LEU A 60 -3.26 4.59 -2.44
CA LEU A 60 -1.97 4.09 -2.91
C LEU A 60 -0.84 4.38 -1.90
N ASN A 61 -0.75 5.62 -1.42
CA ASN A 61 0.29 6.04 -0.49
C ASN A 61 0.14 5.35 0.89
N VAL A 62 -1.08 5.29 1.43
CA VAL A 62 -1.35 4.62 2.71
C VAL A 62 -1.01 3.14 2.63
N ALA A 63 -1.40 2.48 1.53
CA ALA A 63 -1.11 1.07 1.32
C ALA A 63 0.41 0.81 1.19
N ALA A 64 1.13 1.66 0.44
CA ALA A 64 2.58 1.57 0.30
C ALA A 64 3.29 1.71 1.64
N VAL A 65 2.96 2.76 2.41
CA VAL A 65 3.57 3.02 3.72
C VAL A 65 3.26 1.90 4.71
N THR A 66 2.02 1.39 4.70
CA THR A 66 1.64 0.26 5.55
C THR A 66 2.45 -0.99 5.21
N THR A 67 2.60 -1.30 3.92
CA THR A 67 3.40 -2.45 3.45
C THR A 67 4.84 -2.33 3.95
N ILE A 68 5.48 -1.18 3.70
CA ILE A 68 6.88 -0.93 4.12
C ILE A 68 7.01 -0.99 5.65
N GLY A 69 6.09 -0.36 6.39
CA GLY A 69 6.12 -0.34 7.85
C GLY A 69 6.01 -1.74 8.45
N VAL A 70 5.17 -2.60 7.87
CA VAL A 70 5.06 -4.00 8.29
C VAL A 70 6.32 -4.80 7.95
N CYS A 71 6.94 -4.57 6.79
CA CYS A 71 8.21 -5.22 6.42
C CYS A 71 9.37 -4.82 7.35
N LEU A 72 9.35 -3.61 7.91
CA LEU A 72 10.36 -3.14 8.87
C LEU A 72 10.09 -3.61 10.30
N LEU A 73 8.88 -4.06 10.61
CA LEU A 73 8.48 -4.47 11.97
C LEU A 73 9.37 -5.57 12.58
N PRO A 74 9.79 -6.63 11.85
CA PRO A 74 10.72 -7.64 12.39
C PRO A 74 12.08 -7.05 12.77
N ILE A 75 12.57 -6.07 12.01
CA ILE A 75 13.85 -5.40 12.27
C ILE A 75 13.75 -4.53 13.52
N LEU A 76 12.62 -3.83 13.70
CA LEU A 76 12.39 -2.94 14.84
C LEU A 76 12.15 -3.69 16.15
N LEU A 77 11.50 -4.85 16.09
CA LEU A 77 11.24 -5.67 17.29
C LEU A 77 12.47 -6.45 17.74
N GLY A 78 13.44 -6.68 16.84
CA GLY A 78 14.64 -7.45 17.11
C GLY A 78 14.37 -8.95 17.27
N TYR A 79 15.45 -9.74 17.17
CA TYR A 79 15.39 -11.20 17.20
C TYR A 79 15.69 -11.78 18.60
N ASP A 80 15.94 -10.94 19.61
CA ASP A 80 16.45 -11.37 20.91
C ASP A 80 15.41 -12.09 21.79
N ARG A 81 14.11 -11.93 21.52
CA ARG A 81 13.01 -12.51 22.32
C ARG A 81 11.85 -13.02 21.45
N PRO A 82 12.00 -14.18 20.80
CA PRO A 82 10.99 -14.71 19.88
C PRO A 82 9.62 -14.92 20.55
N ASP A 83 9.60 -15.32 21.82
CA ASP A 83 8.36 -15.54 22.60
C ASP A 83 7.47 -14.30 22.72
N LEU A 84 8.08 -13.10 22.68
CA LEU A 84 7.36 -11.83 22.77
C LEU A 84 7.07 -11.21 21.40
N THR A 85 7.90 -11.52 20.41
CA THR A 85 7.84 -10.93 19.05
C THR A 85 6.87 -11.67 18.13
N GLU A 86 6.80 -13.01 18.22
CA GLU A 86 5.95 -13.85 17.38
C GLU A 86 4.45 -13.52 17.42
N PRO A 87 3.81 -13.26 18.57
CA PRO A 87 2.38 -12.90 18.60
C PRO A 87 2.07 -11.57 17.88
N VAL A 88 3.05 -10.68 17.74
CA VAL A 88 2.90 -9.42 17.00
C VAL A 88 3.18 -9.60 15.51
N LEU A 89 4.18 -10.42 15.15
CA LEU A 89 4.53 -10.66 13.76
C LEU A 89 3.51 -11.52 13.00
N ARG A 90 2.85 -12.46 13.68
CA ARG A 90 1.86 -13.35 13.06
C ARG A 90 0.71 -12.61 12.36
N PRO A 91 -0.03 -11.68 13.00
CA PRO A 91 -1.05 -10.89 12.31
C PRO A 91 -0.43 -9.94 11.28
N ALA A 92 0.77 -9.40 11.55
CA ALA A 92 1.46 -8.48 10.65
C ALA A 92 1.72 -9.10 9.26
N ARG A 93 2.05 -10.39 9.19
CA ARG A 93 2.22 -11.10 7.90
C ARG A 93 0.96 -11.09 7.05
N SER A 94 -0.22 -11.27 7.66
CA SER A 94 -1.50 -11.22 6.93
C SER A 94 -1.88 -9.81 6.48
N THR A 95 -1.55 -8.80 7.30
CA THR A 95 -1.80 -7.40 6.94
C THR A 95 -0.86 -6.90 5.86
N ALA A 96 0.38 -7.42 5.78
CA ALA A 96 1.32 -7.16 4.68
C ALA A 96 0.71 -7.58 3.33
N VAL A 97 0.19 -8.81 3.24
CA VAL A 97 -0.46 -9.32 2.02
C VAL A 97 -1.62 -8.42 1.60
N ALA A 98 -2.51 -8.08 2.54
CA ALA A 98 -3.67 -7.24 2.26
C ALA A 98 -3.24 -5.82 1.81
N ALA A 99 -2.25 -5.23 2.48
CA ALA A 99 -1.72 -3.91 2.14
C ALA A 99 -1.05 -3.89 0.76
N ALA A 100 -0.22 -4.89 0.44
CA ALA A 100 0.45 -5.01 -0.84
C ALA A 100 -0.55 -5.22 -2.00
N LEU A 101 -1.63 -5.98 -1.76
CA LEU A 101 -2.71 -6.14 -2.73
C LEU A 101 -3.44 -4.83 -2.98
N VAL A 102 -3.83 -4.11 -1.92
CA VAL A 102 -4.48 -2.79 -2.04
C VAL A 102 -3.56 -1.80 -2.74
N TRP A 103 -2.26 -1.86 -2.47
CA TRP A 103 -1.26 -1.01 -3.14
C TRP A 103 -1.20 -1.28 -4.64
N SER A 104 -1.14 -2.54 -5.05
CA SER A 104 -1.11 -2.96 -6.45
C SER A 104 -2.40 -2.55 -7.19
N VAL A 105 -3.57 -2.83 -6.59
CA VAL A 105 -4.87 -2.44 -7.17
C VAL A 105 -4.98 -0.93 -7.31
N SER A 106 -4.57 -0.17 -6.29
CA SER A 106 -4.62 1.30 -6.34
C SER A 106 -3.72 1.88 -7.43
N ALA A 107 -2.56 1.27 -7.70
CA ALA A 107 -1.69 1.67 -8.79
C ALA A 107 -2.33 1.45 -10.17
N LEU A 108 -3.03 0.32 -10.37
CA LEU A 108 -3.78 0.05 -11.60
C LEU A 108 -4.95 1.01 -11.78
N VAL A 109 -5.72 1.28 -10.71
CA VAL A 109 -6.82 2.24 -10.76
C VAL A 109 -6.28 3.65 -11.08
N ALA A 110 -5.17 4.06 -10.46
CA ALA A 110 -4.53 5.34 -10.78
C ALA A 110 -4.12 5.44 -12.25
N LEU A 111 -3.60 4.36 -12.83
CA LEU A 111 -3.22 4.31 -14.23
C LEU A 111 -4.44 4.48 -15.15
N LEU A 112 -5.55 3.81 -14.85
CA LEU A 112 -6.79 3.93 -15.62
C LEU A 112 -7.37 5.35 -15.54
N LEU A 113 -7.40 5.94 -14.34
CA LEU A 113 -7.88 7.30 -14.14
C LEU A 113 -7.01 8.33 -14.89
N GLN A 114 -5.69 8.20 -14.84
CA GLN A 114 -4.79 9.07 -15.59
C GLN A 114 -4.93 8.89 -17.11
N THR A 115 -5.19 7.66 -17.56
CA THR A 115 -5.50 7.39 -18.98
C THR A 115 -6.81 8.04 -19.40
N ALA A 116 -7.85 7.97 -18.56
CA ALA A 116 -9.14 8.64 -18.80
C ALA A 116 -9.00 10.17 -18.86
N GLU A 117 -8.21 10.74 -17.95
CA GLU A 117 -7.89 12.17 -17.92
C GLU A 117 -7.13 12.58 -19.19
N TYR A 118 -6.11 11.82 -19.58
CA TYR A 118 -5.32 12.08 -20.78
C TYR A 118 -6.16 12.06 -22.06
N ARG A 119 -7.15 11.17 -22.13
CA ARG A 119 -8.08 11.06 -23.27
C ARG A 119 -9.27 12.03 -23.20
N GLY A 120 -9.55 12.60 -22.02
CA GLY A 120 -10.75 13.39 -21.73
C GLY A 120 -12.06 12.64 -21.97
N SER A 121 -12.09 11.33 -21.70
CA SER A 121 -13.29 10.50 -21.83
C SER A 121 -13.44 9.59 -20.61
N ALA A 122 -14.64 9.59 -20.00
CA ALA A 122 -15.02 8.68 -18.93
C ALA A 122 -15.66 7.38 -19.44
N GLY A 123 -15.60 7.12 -20.76
CA GLY A 123 -16.15 5.92 -21.39
C GLY A 123 -15.34 4.64 -21.11
N ALA A 124 -15.76 3.52 -21.69
CA ALA A 124 -15.01 2.27 -21.61
C ALA A 124 -13.63 2.45 -22.27
N LEU A 125 -12.58 2.43 -21.44
CA LEU A 125 -11.19 2.42 -21.91
C LEU A 125 -10.88 1.03 -22.45
N GLY A 126 -10.40 0.95 -23.68
CA GLY A 126 -9.80 -0.27 -24.22
C GLY A 126 -8.36 -0.42 -23.74
N MET A 127 -7.78 -1.59 -24.03
CA MET A 127 -6.38 -1.85 -23.71
C MET A 127 -5.41 -1.06 -24.60
N ASP A 128 -5.85 -0.69 -25.81
CA ASP A 128 -5.04 0.06 -26.76
C ASP A 128 -4.78 1.49 -26.24
N GLU A 129 -5.76 2.12 -25.60
CA GLU A 129 -5.62 3.44 -25.01
C GLU A 129 -4.68 3.44 -23.80
N VAL A 130 -4.75 2.41 -22.96
CA VAL A 130 -3.84 2.25 -21.82
C VAL A 130 -2.42 2.01 -22.30
N ALA A 131 -2.24 1.14 -23.31
CA ALA A 131 -0.94 0.88 -23.91
C ALA A 131 -0.34 2.14 -24.56
N GLY A 132 -1.17 2.92 -25.26
CA GLY A 132 -0.82 4.23 -25.82
C GLY A 132 -0.33 5.18 -24.73
N TYR A 133 -1.13 5.38 -23.68
CA TYR A 133 -0.78 6.26 -22.55
C TYR A 133 0.53 5.84 -21.88
N VAL A 134 0.71 4.55 -21.62
CA VAL A 134 1.95 4.01 -21.04
C VAL A 134 3.14 4.25 -21.96
N SER A 135 2.98 4.13 -23.28
CA SER A 135 4.09 4.29 -24.20
C SER A 135 4.56 5.76 -24.31
N GLU A 136 3.60 6.69 -24.31
CA GLU A 136 3.80 8.12 -24.54
C GLU A 136 4.10 8.91 -23.26
N VAL A 137 3.53 8.50 -22.12
CA VAL A 137 3.59 9.26 -20.87
C VAL A 137 4.39 8.52 -19.81
N GLY A 138 5.47 9.17 -19.33
CA GLY A 138 6.36 8.59 -18.31
C GLY A 138 5.66 8.20 -17.00
N ALA A 139 4.63 8.96 -16.61
CA ALA A 139 3.82 8.65 -15.41
C ALA A 139 3.12 7.28 -15.52
N GLY A 140 2.61 6.93 -16.72
CA GLY A 140 1.98 5.63 -16.97
C GLY A 140 2.95 4.46 -16.80
N LYS A 141 4.18 4.59 -17.32
CA LYS A 141 5.27 3.60 -17.13
C LYS A 141 5.58 3.39 -15.65
N ALA A 142 5.71 4.48 -14.91
CA ALA A 142 6.00 4.42 -13.48
C ALA A 142 4.91 3.68 -12.72
N LEU A 143 3.63 3.95 -13.00
CA LEU A 143 2.51 3.26 -12.35
C LEU A 143 2.44 1.76 -12.68
N LEU A 144 2.75 1.37 -13.92
CA LEU A 144 2.84 -0.06 -14.26
C LEU A 144 3.96 -0.77 -13.50
N ILE A 145 5.15 -0.15 -13.41
CA ILE A 145 6.26 -0.70 -12.65
C ILE A 145 5.88 -0.83 -11.18
N VAL A 146 5.23 0.19 -10.60
CA VAL A 146 4.75 0.16 -9.21
C VAL A 146 3.71 -0.94 -9.02
N ALA A 147 2.74 -1.07 -9.92
CA ALA A 147 1.72 -2.11 -9.84
C ALA A 147 2.33 -3.51 -9.87
N GLY A 148 3.29 -3.75 -10.77
CA GLY A 148 4.02 -5.01 -10.88
C GLY A 148 4.88 -5.31 -9.66
N LEU A 149 5.60 -4.32 -9.13
CA LEU A 149 6.43 -4.48 -7.93
C LEU A 149 5.59 -4.75 -6.67
N ALA A 150 4.47 -4.04 -6.52
CA ALA A 150 3.52 -4.26 -5.42
C ALA A 150 2.89 -5.65 -5.51
N PHE A 151 2.56 -6.12 -6.72
CA PHE A 151 2.06 -7.48 -6.93
C PHE A 151 3.12 -8.54 -6.59
N ALA A 152 4.36 -8.34 -7.01
CA ALA A 152 5.47 -9.21 -6.65
C ALA A 152 5.67 -9.28 -5.14
N HIS A 153 5.59 -8.13 -4.44
CA HIS A 153 5.59 -8.10 -2.97
C HIS A 153 4.46 -8.92 -2.37
N CYS A 154 3.23 -8.75 -2.85
CA CYS A 154 2.08 -9.54 -2.40
C CYS A 154 2.32 -11.05 -2.58
N VAL A 155 2.87 -11.47 -3.72
CA VAL A 155 3.24 -12.88 -3.96
C VAL A 155 4.29 -13.35 -2.97
N LEU A 156 5.34 -12.55 -2.72
CA LEU A 156 6.38 -12.88 -1.75
C LEU A 156 5.81 -12.99 -0.33
N ASP A 157 4.93 -12.09 0.07
CA ASP A 157 4.27 -12.11 1.38
C ASP A 157 3.37 -13.35 1.52
N VAL A 158 2.61 -13.71 0.48
CA VAL A 158 1.81 -14.94 0.45
C VAL A 158 2.71 -16.17 0.56
N LEU A 159 3.84 -16.20 -0.16
CA LEU A 159 4.80 -17.29 -0.05
C LEU A 159 5.44 -17.35 1.33
N ALA A 160 5.74 -16.21 1.95
CA ALA A 160 6.29 -16.11 3.30
C ALA A 160 5.31 -16.63 4.36
N VAL A 161 4.01 -16.33 4.21
CA VAL A 161 2.95 -16.88 5.06
C VAL A 161 2.82 -18.39 4.87
N ARG A 162 2.82 -18.86 3.61
CA ARG A 162 2.65 -20.29 3.29
C ARG A 162 3.85 -21.16 3.66
N ARG A 163 5.07 -20.62 3.59
CA ARG A 163 6.32 -21.34 3.88
C ARG A 163 6.79 -21.21 5.33
N GLY A 164 5.94 -20.68 6.22
CA GLY A 164 6.21 -20.43 7.65
C GLY A 164 7.30 -21.30 8.26
N GLU A 165 8.31 -20.63 8.82
CA GLU A 165 9.56 -21.13 9.41
C GLU A 165 9.79 -22.64 9.31
N ARG A 166 10.32 -23.07 8.16
CA ARG A 166 10.94 -24.40 8.00
C ARG A 166 12.37 -24.47 8.55
N ILE A 167 12.76 -23.58 9.44
CA ILE A 167 14.04 -23.67 10.14
C ILE A 167 13.70 -23.94 11.61
N PRO A 168 13.71 -25.20 12.04
CA PRO A 168 13.70 -25.53 13.45
C PRO A 168 14.77 -24.72 14.16
N ALA A 169 14.41 -24.01 15.24
CA ALA A 169 15.33 -23.30 16.12
C ALA A 169 16.32 -24.24 16.85
N GLU A 170 16.31 -25.53 16.51
CA GLU A 170 17.11 -26.59 17.08
C GLU A 170 18.25 -26.97 16.12
N ALA A 171 19.07 -25.99 15.73
CA ALA A 171 20.43 -26.28 15.30
C ALA A 171 21.32 -26.04 16.52
N PRO A 172 21.76 -27.09 17.24
CA PRO A 172 22.73 -26.92 18.31
C PRO A 172 24.00 -26.31 17.72
N LEU A 173 24.23 -25.02 17.98
CA LEU A 173 25.53 -24.40 17.76
C LEU A 173 26.43 -24.83 18.91
N GLY A 174 27.12 -25.94 18.72
CA GLY A 174 28.22 -26.35 19.59
C GLY A 174 28.85 -27.68 19.17
N PRO A 175 30.06 -27.70 18.58
CA PRO A 175 30.96 -28.83 18.78
C PRO A 175 31.54 -28.74 20.21
N ALA A 176 31.45 -29.86 20.91
CA ALA A 176 32.10 -30.13 22.20
C ALA A 176 33.64 -30.13 22.11
#